data_AF-A0A323UNH8-F1
#
_entry.id   AF-A0A323UNH8-F1
#
_cell.length_a   1.000
_cell.length_b   1.000
_cell.length_c   1.000
_cell.angle_alpha   90.00
_cell.angle_beta   90.00
_cell.angle_gamma   90.00
#
_symmetry.space_group_name_H-M   'P 1'
#
loop_
_entity.id
_entity.type
_entity.pdbx_description
1 polymer ?
#
loop_
_entity_poly.entity_id
_entity_poly.type
_entity_poly.pdbx_seq_one_letter_code
_entity_poly.pdbx_strand_id
1 'polypeptide(L)' 'FEGLEDWRNAQQTRHRLSELLTVAVCAVLSGADDFEEISQWGRAKLPWLRGFLRLDYGVASPDTFERVLA' A
#
# COMPACT_ATOMS: atom_id res chain seq x y z
N PHE A 1 -0.36 11.52 3.17
CA PHE A 1 -1.55 10.96 3.84
C PHE A 1 -1.44 10.88 5.38
N GLU A 2 -0.59 11.66 6.06
CA GLU A 2 -0.37 11.46 7.51
C GLU A 2 -1.54 11.89 8.43
N GLY A 3 -2.49 12.69 7.94
CA GLY A 3 -3.66 13.13 8.71
C GLY A 3 -4.92 12.28 8.56
N LEU A 4 -4.85 11.11 7.91
CA LEU A 4 -6.01 10.24 7.73
C LEU A 4 -6.22 9.36 8.97
N GLU A 5 -7.41 9.42 9.54
CA GLU A 5 -7.83 8.49 10.58
C GLU A 5 -7.99 7.08 9.99
N ASP A 6 -7.30 6.10 10.60
CA ASP A 6 -7.39 4.71 10.17
C ASP A 6 -8.65 4.07 10.77
N TRP A 7 -9.68 3.94 9.94
CA TRP A 7 -10.98 3.34 10.30
C TRP A 7 -10.91 1.82 10.43
N ARG A 8 -9.80 1.19 10.04
CA ARG A 8 -9.65 -0.27 10.07
C ARG A 8 -9.38 -0.73 11.50
N ASN A 9 -9.74 -1.98 11.79
CA ASN A 9 -9.47 -2.56 13.11
C ASN A 9 -7.96 -2.63 13.39
N ALA A 10 -7.50 -1.91 14.42
CA ALA A 10 -6.10 -1.81 14.83
C ALA A 10 -5.45 -3.17 15.15
N GLN A 11 -6.23 -4.17 15.59
CA GLN A 11 -5.72 -5.51 15.93
C GLN A 11 -5.54 -6.41 14.70
N GLN A 12 -6.04 -5.99 13.53
CA GLN A 12 -6.02 -6.78 12.29
C GLN A 12 -5.26 -6.06 11.16
N THR A 13 -4.60 -4.94 11.46
CA THR A 13 -3.83 -4.17 10.47
C THR A 13 -2.34 -4.20 10.79
N ARG A 14 -1.52 -4.60 9.80
CA ARG A 14 -0.05 -4.54 9.89
C ARG A 14 0.53 -3.38 9.08
N HIS A 15 -0.10 -3.06 7.95
CA HIS A 15 0.35 -1.99 7.07
C HIS A 15 -0.36 -0.69 7.43
N ARG A 16 0.41 0.39 7.57
CA ARG A 16 -0.14 1.74 7.81
C ARG A 16 -1.04 2.14 6.64
N LEU A 17 -2.22 2.71 6.93
CA LEU A 17 -3.18 3.09 5.89
C LEU A 17 -2.56 4.09 4.92
N SER A 18 -1.85 5.09 5.44
CA SER A 18 -1.16 6.10 4.64
C SER A 18 -0.16 5.50 3.64
N GLU A 19 0.60 4.48 4.06
CA GLU A 19 1.57 3.81 3.19
C GLU A 19 0.89 2.97 2.11
N LEU A 20 -0.17 2.23 2.48
CA LEU A 20 -0.97 1.45 1.55
C LEU A 20 -1.58 2.35 0.46
N LEU A 21 -2.18 3.47 0.84
CA LEU A 21 -2.74 4.44 -0.09
C LEU A 21 -1.67 5.07 -0.99
N THR A 22 -0.49 5.38 -0.43
CA THR A 22 0.62 5.93 -1.22
C THR A 22 1.08 4.94 -2.28
N VAL A 23 1.27 3.67 -1.90
CA VAL A 23 1.69 2.61 -2.85
C VAL A 23 0.65 2.42 -3.94
N ALA A 24 -0.64 2.34 -3.59
CA ALA A 24 -1.72 2.18 -4.55
C ALA A 24 -1.76 3.32 -5.58
N VAL A 25 -1.71 4.58 -5.12
CA VAL A 25 -1.72 5.75 -6.02
C VAL A 25 -0.49 5.75 -6.95
N CYS A 26 0.70 5.49 -6.42
CA CYS A 26 1.91 5.46 -7.25
C CYS A 26 1.90 4.32 -8.27
N ALA A 27 1.36 3.15 -7.91
CA ALA A 27 1.23 2.02 -8.81
C ALA A 27 0.24 2.32 -9.94
N VAL A 28 -0.95 2.83 -9.63
CA VAL A 28 -1.96 3.21 -10.64
C VAL A 28 -1.43 4.29 -11.59
N LEU A 29 -0.75 5.31 -11.05
CA LEU A 29 -0.08 6.33 -11.88
C LEU A 29 1.05 5.77 -12.76
N SER A 30 1.58 4.60 -12.40
CA SER A 30 2.58 3.87 -13.19
C SER A 30 1.98 2.85 -14.16
N GLY A 31 0.65 2.79 -14.26
CA GLY A 31 -0.07 1.90 -15.17
C GLY A 31 -0.44 0.53 -14.59
N ALA A 32 -0.51 0.38 -13.27
CA ALA A 32 -1.10 -0.80 -12.66
C ALA A 32 -2.64 -0.70 -12.68
N ASP A 33 -3.30 -1.71 -13.26
CA ASP A 33 -4.74 -1.72 -13.50
C ASP A 33 -5.53 -2.60 -12.53
N ASP A 34 -4.85 -3.43 -11.72
CA ASP A 34 -5.48 -4.26 -10.68
C ASP A 34 -4.64 -4.37 -9.39
N PHE A 35 -5.21 -5.01 -8.36
CA PHE A 35 -4.56 -5.16 -7.05
C PHE A 35 -3.31 -6.05 -7.07
N GLU A 36 -3.25 -7.00 -8.01
CA GLU A 36 -2.11 -7.88 -8.22
C GLU A 36 -0.94 -7.06 -8.77
N GLU A 37 -1.19 -6.26 -9.79
CA GLU A 37 -0.22 -5.33 -10.38
C GLU A 37 0.22 -4.25 -9.37
N ILE A 38 -0.67 -3.72 -8.53
CA ILE A 38 -0.30 -2.78 -7.45
C ILE A 38 0.69 -3.42 -6.48
N SER A 39 0.41 -4.64 -6.01
CA SER A 39 1.30 -5.38 -5.11
C SER A 39 2.64 -5.70 -5.78
N GLN A 40 2.62 -6.15 -7.04
CA GLN A 40 3.84 -6.45 -7.80
C GLN A 40 4.68 -5.19 -8.04
N TRP A 41 4.07 -4.07 -8.45
CA TRP A 41 4.75 -2.80 -8.63
C TRP A 41 5.38 -2.32 -7.33
N GLY A 42 4.63 -2.38 -6.21
CA GLY A 42 5.13 -1.99 -4.91
C GLY A 42 6.33 -2.83 -4.47
N ARG A 43 6.30 -4.15 -4.70
CA ARG A 43 7.44 -5.04 -4.43
C ARG A 43 8.64 -4.69 -5.31
N ALA A 44 8.43 -4.45 -6.60
CA ALA A 44 9.49 -4.06 -7.53
C ALA A 44 10.14 -2.71 -7.18
N LYS A 45 9.36 -1.78 -6.63
CA LYS A 45 9.84 -0.44 -6.21
C LYS A 45 10.12 -0.32 -4.71
N LEU A 46 10.06 -1.42 -3.95
CA LEU A 46 10.23 -1.40 -2.50
C LEU A 46 11.52 -0.69 -2.03
N PRO A 47 12.70 -0.89 -2.65
CA PRO A 47 13.91 -0.17 -2.26
C PRO A 47 13.77 1.36 -2.42
N TRP A 48 13.11 1.81 -3.49
CA TRP A 48 12.85 3.23 -3.75
C TRP A 48 11.79 3.79 -2.78
N LEU A 49 10.71 3.05 -2.56
CA LEU A 49 9.63 3.43 -1.64
C LEU A 49 10.12 3.62 -0.20
N ARG A 50 11.10 2.81 0.25
CA ARG A 50 11.71 2.94 1.58
C ARG A 50 12.50 4.23 1.81
N GLY A 51 12.80 4.99 0.74
CA GLY A 51 13.34 6.34 0.88
C GLY A 51 12.30 7.37 1.37
N PHE A 52 11.00 7.06 1.25
CA PHE A 52 9.90 7.98 1.56
C PHE A 52 8.93 7.42 2.62
N LEU A 53 8.79 6.09 2.68
CA LEU A 53 7.88 5.35 3.54
C LEU A 53 8.67 4.40 4.45
N ARG A 54 8.09 3.98 5.58
CA ARG A 54 8.74 2.99 6.46
C ARG A 54 8.59 1.58 5.91
N LEU A 55 7.35 1.20 5.55
CA LEU A 55 7.00 -0.13 5.05
C LEU A 55 7.59 -1.24 5.94
N ASP A 56 7.33 -1.15 7.24
CA ASP A 56 7.90 -2.03 8.28
C ASP A 56 7.64 -3.53 8.00
N TYR A 57 6.52 -3.83 7.32
CA TYR A 57 6.11 -5.18 6.91
C TYR A 57 6.19 -5.41 5.39
N GLY A 58 6.90 -4.54 4.66
CA GLY A 58 6.94 -4.55 3.21
C GLY A 58 5.62 -4.10 2.56
N VAL A 59 5.44 -4.46 1.29
CA VAL A 59 4.25 -4.14 0.50
C VAL A 59 3.13 -5.14 0.81
N ALA A 60 1.91 -4.62 0.96
CA ALA A 60 0.73 -5.41 1.26
C ALA A 60 0.40 -6.42 0.14
N SER A 61 -0.35 -7.47 0.47
CA SER A 61 -0.87 -8.43 -0.53
C SER A 61 -1.97 -7.80 -1.38
N PRO A 62 -2.25 -8.35 -2.58
CA PRO A 62 -3.39 -7.96 -3.39
C PRO A 62 -4.71 -7.97 -2.59
N ASP A 63 -4.97 -9.02 -1.80
CA ASP A 63 -6.19 -9.13 -0.97
C ASP A 63 -6.29 -8.03 0.09
N THR A 64 -5.13 -7.52 0.54
CA THR A 64 -5.10 -6.42 1.51
C THR A 64 -5.38 -5.08 0.84
N PHE A 65 -4.96 -4.89 -0.41
CA PHE A 65 -5.38 -3.73 -1.20
C PHE A 65 -6.88 -3.81 -1.51
N GLU A 66 -7.36 -4.96 -1.97
CA GLU A 66 -8.77 -5.19 -2.29
C GLU A 66 -9.65 -4.90 -1.07
N ARG A 67 -9.37 -5.48 0.09
CA ARG A 67 -10.13 -5.25 1.34
C ARG A 67 -10.22 -3.78 1.77
N VAL A 68 -9.28 -2.93 1.34
CA VAL A 68 -9.20 -1.53 1.78
C VAL A 68 -9.74 -0.57 0.72
N LEU A 69 -9.70 -0.94 -0.56
CA LEU A 69 -9.97 -0.03 -1.69
C LEU A 69 -11.19 -0.41 -2.52
N ALA A 70 -11.71 -1.64 -2.40
CA ALA A 70 -12.97 -2.08 -2.99
C ALA A 70 -14.14 -1.77 -2.04
#